data_AF-A0A9W6R0E4-F1
#
_entry.id   AF-A0A9W6R0E4-F1
#
_cell.length_a   1.000
_cell.length_b   1.000
_cell.length_c   1.000
_cell.angle_alpha   90.00
_cell.angle_beta   90.00
_cell.angle_gamma   90.00
#
_symmetry.space_group_name_H-M   'P 1'
#
loop_
_entity.id
_entity.type
_entity.pdbx_description
1 polymer ?
#
loop_
_entity_poly.entity_id
_entity_poly.type
_entity_poly.pdbx_seq_one_letter_code
_entity_poly.pdbx_strand_id
1 'polypeptide(L)' 'MPGKSPSPAELIGLGSTIVVLVVGFTVLGFFADSRLHTSPAFVFAGLAVGIVTACTVAYSQFRKFR' A
#
# COMPACT_ATOMS: atom_id res chain seq x y z
N MET A 1 15.60 -17.58 16.65
CA MET A 1 14.34 -18.33 16.51
C MET A 1 14.22 -18.68 15.03
N PRO A 2 13.93 -19.93 14.64
CA PRO A 2 13.77 -20.26 13.22
C PRO A 2 12.55 -19.50 12.67
N GLY A 3 12.76 -18.69 11.63
CA GLY A 3 11.71 -17.91 11.00
C GLY A 3 10.61 -18.79 10.42
N LYS A 4 9.35 -18.38 10.62
CA LYS A 4 8.21 -19.09 10.04
C LYS A 4 8.14 -18.79 8.55
N SER A 5 8.40 -19.79 7.71
CA SER A 5 8.16 -19.69 6.27
C SER A 5 6.69 -19.26 6.01
N PRO A 6 6.46 -18.20 5.22
CA PRO A 6 5.11 -17.73 4.95
C PRO A 6 4.36 -18.74 4.09
N SER A 7 3.10 -19.00 4.45
CA SER A 7 2.18 -19.78 3.62
C SER A 7 1.76 -19.01 2.36
N PRO A 8 1.36 -19.69 1.28
CA PRO A 8 0.86 -19.02 0.08
C PRO A 8 -0.29 -18.05 0.35
N ALA A 9 -1.19 -18.38 1.29
CA ALA A 9 -2.30 -17.52 1.67
C ALA A 9 -1.82 -16.20 2.33
N GLU A 10 -0.77 -16.26 3.16
CA GLU A 10 -0.17 -15.06 3.77
C GLU A 10 0.49 -14.17 2.72
N LEU A 11 1.13 -14.76 1.70
CA LEU A 11 1.72 -14.02 0.59
C LEU A 11 0.65 -13.34 -0.28
N ILE A 12 -0.44 -14.04 -0.59
CA ILE A 12 -1.57 -13.47 -1.31
C ILE A 12 -2.20 -12.34 -0.49
N GLY A 13 -2.44 -12.55 0.80
CA GLY A 13 -2.98 -11.52 1.69
C GLY A 13 -2.09 -10.28 1.75
N LEU A 14 -0.76 -10.46 1.83
CA LEU A 14 0.20 -9.36 1.79
C LEU A 14 0.14 -8.60 0.46
N GLY A 15 0.15 -9.31 -0.68
CA GLY A 15 0.05 -8.72 -2.01
C GLY A 15 -1.24 -7.92 -2.18
N SER A 16 -2.38 -8.50 -1.81
CA SER A 16 -3.69 -7.82 -1.83
C SER A 16 -3.70 -6.57 -0.96
N THR A 17 -3.11 -6.64 0.24
CA THR A 17 -3.00 -5.48 1.15
C THR A 17 -2.19 -4.35 0.51
N ILE A 18 -1.07 -4.68 -0.12
CA ILE A 18 -0.22 -3.70 -0.82
C ILE A 18 -1.01 -3.03 -1.96
N VAL A 19 -1.71 -3.81 -2.77
CA VAL A 19 -2.54 -3.28 -3.88
C VAL A 19 -3.61 -2.34 -3.34
N VAL A 20 -4.35 -2.74 -2.31
CA VAL A 20 -5.40 -1.91 -1.70
C VAL A 20 -4.84 -0.61 -1.16
N LEU A 21 -3.66 -0.62 -0.53
CA LEU A 21 -3.04 0.60 -0.02
C LEU A 21 -2.66 1.55 -1.17
N VAL A 22 -1.89 1.06 -2.14
CA VAL A 22 -1.40 1.91 -3.24
C VAL A 22 -2.56 2.42 -4.09
N VAL A 23 -3.44 1.53 -4.56
CA VAL A 23 -4.58 1.90 -5.41
C VAL A 23 -5.59 2.72 -4.61
N GLY A 24 -5.88 2.34 -3.37
CA GLY A 24 -6.84 3.04 -2.52
C GLY A 24 -6.44 4.50 -2.29
N PHE A 25 -5.21 4.77 -1.86
CA PHE A 25 -4.76 6.16 -1.67
C PHE A 25 -4.66 6.93 -2.99
N THR A 26 -4.27 6.27 -4.09
CA THR A 26 -4.23 6.91 -5.42
C THR A 26 -5.64 7.30 -5.89
N VAL A 27 -6.64 6.43 -5.72
CA VAL A 27 -8.04 6.70 -6.06
C VAL A 27 -8.63 7.80 -5.18
N LEU A 28 -8.28 7.85 -3.90
CA LEU A 28 -8.66 8.95 -3.02
C LEU A 28 -8.06 10.28 -3.49
N GLY A 29 -6.79 10.28 -3.90
CA GLY A 29 -6.13 11.44 -4.50
C GLY A 29 -6.82 11.89 -5.79
N PHE A 30 -7.15 10.94 -6.67
CA PHE A 30 -7.90 11.22 -7.91
C PHE A 30 -9.28 11.80 -7.63
N PHE A 31 -9.99 11.26 -6.66
CA PHE A 31 -11.29 11.78 -6.25
C PHE A 31 -11.17 13.21 -5.72
N ALA A 32 -10.16 13.51 -4.91
CA ALA A 32 -9.91 14.86 -4.42
C ALA A 32 -9.58 15.83 -5.55
N ASP A 33 -8.68 15.46 -6.47
CA ASP A 33 -8.33 16.29 -7.64
C ASP A 33 -9.56 16.56 -8.52
N SER A 34 -10.42 15.55 -8.71
CA SER A 34 -11.65 15.66 -9.50
C SER A 34 -12.68 16.62 -8.86
N ARG A 35 -12.68 16.73 -7.54
CA ARG A 35 -13.61 17.58 -6.78
C ARG A 35 -13.11 19.00 -6.60
N LEU A 36 -11.80 19.19 -6.47
CA LEU A 36 -11.16 20.47 -6.21
C LEU A 36 -10.70 21.17 -7.49
N HIS A 37 -10.84 20.52 -8.65
CA HIS A 37 -10.34 21.00 -9.95
C HIS A 37 -8.85 21.38 -9.91
N THR A 38 -8.09 20.66 -9.10
CA THR A 38 -6.65 20.83 -9.01
C THR A 38 -5.95 20.05 -10.14
N SER A 39 -4.76 20.50 -10.51
CA SER A 39 -3.78 19.63 -11.20
C SER A 39 -3.61 18.32 -10.42
N PRO A 40 -3.11 17.21 -11.01
CA PRO A 40 -3.06 15.86 -10.40
C PRO A 40 -2.13 15.71 -9.17
N ALA A 41 -2.02 16.74 -8.34
CA ALA A 41 -1.18 16.83 -7.17
C ALA A 41 -1.66 15.89 -6.06
N PHE A 42 -2.98 15.78 -5.83
CA PHE A 42 -3.49 14.86 -4.81
C PHE A 42 -3.35 13.39 -5.24
N VAL A 43 -3.45 13.08 -6.54
CA VAL A 43 -3.09 11.76 -7.09
C VAL A 43 -1.65 11.40 -6.75
N PHE A 44 -0.69 12.28 -7.04
CA PHE A 44 0.72 12.02 -6.74
C PHE A 44 1.00 11.94 -5.24
N ALA A 45 0.38 12.80 -4.44
CA ALA A 45 0.49 12.75 -2.98
C ALA A 45 -0.09 11.43 -2.43
N GLY A 46 -1.28 11.03 -2.90
CA GLY A 46 -1.92 9.77 -2.54
C GLY A 46 -1.07 8.56 -2.92
N LEU A 47 -0.50 8.55 -4.13
CA LEU A 47 0.44 7.51 -4.56
C LEU A 47 1.66 7.43 -3.65
N ALA A 48 2.28 8.57 -3.32
CA ALA A 48 3.45 8.61 -2.43
C ALA A 48 3.11 8.05 -1.03
N VAL A 49 1.99 8.46 -0.45
CA VAL A 49 1.49 7.95 0.84
C VAL A 49 1.21 6.44 0.76
N GLY A 50 0.58 5.98 -0.32
CA GLY A 50 0.29 4.57 -0.54
C GLY A 50 1.55 3.71 -0.63
N ILE A 51 2.57 4.17 -1.35
CA ILE A 51 3.88 3.49 -1.45
C ILE A 51 4.54 3.41 -0.08
N VAL A 52 4.67 4.52 0.65
CA VAL A 52 5.32 4.55 1.98
C VAL A 52 4.61 3.61 2.96
N THR A 53 3.27 3.64 2.96
CA THR A 53 2.47 2.78 3.83
C THR A 53 2.63 1.30 3.45
N ALA A 54 2.58 0.98 2.16
CA ALA A 54 2.78 -0.39 1.66
C ALA A 54 4.17 -0.93 2.02
N CYS A 55 5.23 -0.13 1.85
CA CYS A 55 6.59 -0.50 2.24
C CYS A 55 6.69 -0.76 3.75
N THR A 56 6.05 0.08 4.57
CA THR A 56 6.03 -0.08 6.03
C THR A 56 5.32 -1.37 6.43
N VAL A 57 4.16 -1.67 5.84
CA VAL A 57 3.42 -2.91 6.08
C VAL A 57 4.23 -4.12 5.64
N ALA A 58 4.78 -4.11 4.43
CA ALA A 58 5.61 -5.20 3.91
C ALA A 58 6.81 -5.47 4.81
N TYR A 59 7.54 -4.44 5.23
CA TYR A 59 8.66 -4.55 6.16
C TYR A 59 8.24 -5.18 7.49
N SER A 60 7.11 -4.75 8.05
CA SER A 60 6.59 -5.30 9.31
C SER A 60 6.22 -6.78 9.22
N GLN A 61 5.72 -7.22 8.06
CA GLN A 61 5.33 -8.62 7.84
C GLN A 61 6.55 -9.50 7.56
N PHE A 62 7.50 -9.04 6.75
CA PHE A 62 8.76 -9.77 6.54
C PHE A 62 9.55 -9.96 7.83
N ARG A 63 9.51 -8.99 8.75
CA ARG A 63 10.11 -9.11 10.09
C ARG A 63 9.47 -10.20 10.96
N LYS A 64 8.22 -10.60 10.70
CA LYS A 64 7.54 -11.69 11.41
C LYS A 64 7.79 -13.06 10.79
N PHE A 65 8.15 -13.11 9.50
CA PHE A 65 8.49 -14.35 8.81
C PHE A 65 9.94 -14.78 9.06
N ARG A 66 10.78 -13.87 9.53
CA ARG A 66 12.18 -14.12 9.93
C ARG A 66 12.27 -14.68 11.35
#